data_AF-A0A8H5H6I5-F1
#
_entry.id   AF-A0A8H5H6I5-F1
#
_cell.length_a   1.000
_cell.length_b   1.000
_cell.length_c   1.000
_cell.angle_alpha   90.00
_cell.angle_beta   90.00
_cell.angle_gamma   90.00
#
_symmetry.space_group_name_H-M   'P 1'
#
loop_
_entity.id
_entity.type
_entity.pdbx_description
1 polymer ?
#
loop_
_entity_poly.entity_id
_entity_poly.type
_entity_poly.pdbx_seq_one_letter_code
_entity_poly.pdbx_strand_id
1 'polypeptide(L)'
;MSPPRWPSQLQYLQSSQFHSSVPHVTRLTILGNPKGPAAPHRPPVVIRPISSTSHPAYGQYGLFAAKKIPPKTHIIDYIGEIHCDDRPDSDYDLSLYRGHDGVNVGIDASKMGNEARFINDYRGVTAKPNAIFSDTKTPWGEMCMIVCSSGQEIKKGEEILVSYGKAWWRARSSDSLIAV
;
A
#
# COMPACT_ATOMS: atom_id res chain seq x y z
N MET A 1 4.05 -12.38 -14.39
CA MET A 1 5.18 -11.51 -14.79
C MET A 1 5.07 -10.21 -14.03
N SER A 2 6.19 -9.71 -13.50
CA SER A 2 6.24 -8.41 -12.83
C SER A 2 6.15 -7.25 -13.83
N PRO A 3 5.73 -6.06 -13.39
CA PRO A 3 5.71 -4.86 -14.22
C PRO A 3 7.14 -4.34 -14.49
N PRO A 4 7.33 -3.51 -15.52
CA PRO A 4 8.60 -2.81 -15.73
C PRO A 4 9.04 -2.03 -14.49
N ARG A 5 10.35 -2.04 -14.21
CA ARG A 5 10.98 -1.38 -13.04
C ARG A 5 10.61 -1.97 -11.67
N TRP A 6 10.03 -3.17 -11.65
CA TRP A 6 9.97 -3.96 -10.43
C TRP A 6 11.38 -4.40 -10.00
N PRO A 7 11.78 -4.23 -8.73
CA PRO A 7 13.09 -4.67 -8.23
C PRO A 7 13.22 -6.20 -8.28
N SER A 8 14.34 -6.71 -8.80
CA SER A 8 14.54 -8.16 -9.02
C SER A 8 14.61 -8.98 -7.73
N GLN A 9 15.00 -8.34 -6.62
CA GLN A 9 15.09 -8.96 -5.31
C GLN A 9 13.73 -9.10 -4.59
N LEU A 10 12.67 -8.48 -5.11
CA LEU A 10 11.34 -8.52 -4.50
C LEU A 10 10.42 -9.48 -5.25
N GLN A 11 9.63 -10.25 -4.50
CA GLN A 11 8.64 -11.14 -5.08
C GLN A 11 7.39 -10.34 -5.52
N TYR A 12 7.07 -10.37 -6.81
CA TYR A 12 5.83 -9.79 -7.32
C TYR A 12 4.64 -10.73 -7.06
N LEU A 13 3.57 -10.18 -6.51
CA LEU A 13 2.35 -10.88 -6.13
C LEU A 13 1.14 -10.39 -6.93
N GLN A 14 0.19 -11.30 -7.17
CA GLN A 14 -1.14 -10.97 -7.71
C GLN A 14 -2.24 -11.03 -6.64
N SER A 15 -1.94 -11.63 -5.50
CA SER A 15 -2.78 -11.70 -4.30
C SER A 15 -1.88 -11.79 -3.07
N SER A 16 -2.36 -11.33 -1.93
CA SER A 16 -1.60 -11.40 -0.67
C SER A 16 -1.34 -12.84 -0.25
N GLN A 17 -0.27 -13.04 0.51
CA GLN A 17 0.11 -14.34 1.05
C GLN A 17 0.06 -14.29 2.58
N PHE A 18 -0.43 -15.35 3.23
CA PHE A 18 -0.49 -15.39 4.70
C PHE A 18 0.81 -15.92 5.30
N HIS A 19 1.41 -15.15 6.20
CA HIS A 19 2.47 -15.61 7.09
C HIS A 19 1.94 -16.65 8.10
N SER A 20 2.82 -17.51 8.62
CA SER A 20 2.47 -18.54 9.61
C SER A 20 1.96 -17.98 10.93
N SER A 21 2.27 -16.71 11.23
CA SER A 21 1.77 -16.02 12.43
C SER A 21 0.26 -15.84 12.44
N VAL A 22 -0.41 -15.89 11.29
CA VAL A 22 -1.85 -15.62 11.19
C VAL A 22 -2.64 -16.88 11.57
N PRO A 23 -3.36 -16.88 12.71
CA PRO A 23 -4.12 -18.05 13.15
C PRO A 23 -5.20 -18.44 12.15
N HIS A 24 -5.55 -19.73 12.11
CA HIS A 24 -6.52 -20.25 11.14
C HIS A 24 -7.88 -19.52 11.19
N VAL A 25 -8.40 -19.26 12.39
CA VAL A 25 -9.66 -18.51 12.57
C VAL A 25 -9.59 -17.11 11.97
N THR A 26 -8.47 -16.40 12.19
CA THR A 26 -8.23 -15.06 11.64
C THR A 26 -8.12 -15.10 10.12
N ARG A 27 -7.47 -16.12 9.55
CA ARG A 27 -7.41 -16.31 8.09
C ARG A 27 -8.79 -16.43 7.47
N LEU A 28 -9.68 -17.22 8.08
CA LEU A 28 -11.07 -17.36 7.62
C LEU A 28 -11.83 -16.03 7.69
N THR A 29 -11.63 -15.25 8.76
CA THR A 29 -12.21 -13.91 8.88
C THR A 29 -11.74 -12.97 7.77
N ILE A 30 -10.46 -13.03 7.40
CA ILE A 30 -9.88 -12.17 6.36
C ILE A 30 -10.31 -12.63 4.97
N LEU A 31 -10.34 -13.92 4.68
CA LEU A 31 -10.70 -14.45 3.36
C LEU A 31 -12.19 -14.28 3.02
N GLY A 32 -13.06 -14.26 4.03
CA GLY A 32 -14.50 -14.30 3.79
C GLY A 32 -14.91 -15.59 3.05
N ASN A 33 -15.89 -15.48 2.15
CA ASN A 33 -16.38 -16.60 1.36
C ASN A 33 -15.49 -16.84 0.14
N PRO A 34 -15.27 -18.12 -0.26
CA PRO A 34 -14.42 -18.46 -1.38
C PRO A 34 -14.90 -17.80 -2.68
N LYS A 35 -14.00 -17.04 -3.28
CA LYS A 35 -14.19 -16.38 -4.57
C LYS A 35 -13.85 -17.36 -5.71
N GLY A 36 -14.54 -17.23 -6.85
CA GLY A 36 -14.02 -17.76 -8.12
C GLY A 36 -12.76 -16.99 -8.56
N PRO A 37 -11.98 -17.51 -9.52
CA PRO A 37 -10.79 -16.80 -10.01
C PRO A 37 -11.17 -15.42 -10.56
N ALA A 38 -10.58 -14.36 -10.00
CA ALA A 38 -10.73 -13.02 -10.54
C ALA A 38 -9.99 -12.92 -11.86
N ALA A 39 -10.61 -12.29 -12.87
CA ALA A 39 -9.91 -11.97 -14.10
C ALA A 39 -8.70 -11.06 -13.77
N PRO A 40 -7.52 -11.29 -14.37
CA PRO A 40 -6.36 -10.46 -14.14
C PRO A 40 -6.60 -9.06 -14.71
N HIS A 41 -6.92 -8.10 -13.84
CA HIS A 41 -7.03 -6.70 -14.20
C HIS A 41 -5.68 -6.02 -13.99
N ARG A 42 -5.13 -5.41 -15.06
CA ARG A 42 -3.91 -4.61 -14.92
C ARG A 42 -4.29 -3.23 -14.37
N PRO A 43 -3.78 -2.83 -13.20
CA PRO A 43 -4.08 -1.52 -12.65
C PRO A 43 -3.55 -0.42 -13.59
N PRO A 44 -4.24 0.73 -13.71
CA PRO A 44 -3.86 1.81 -14.61
C PRO A 44 -2.70 2.65 -14.07
N VAL A 45 -1.60 1.99 -13.68
CA VAL A 45 -0.46 2.60 -12.99
C VAL A 45 0.87 2.22 -13.62
N VAL A 46 1.90 2.99 -13.32
CA VAL A 46 3.28 2.75 -13.80
C VAL A 46 4.28 3.18 -12.75
N ILE A 47 5.29 2.35 -12.51
CA ILE A 47 6.43 2.67 -11.64
C ILE A 47 7.41 3.57 -12.40
N ARG A 48 7.84 4.67 -11.80
CA ARG A 48 8.84 5.59 -12.40
C ARG A 48 9.85 6.05 -11.34
N PRO A 49 11.11 6.31 -11.73
CA PRO A 49 12.07 6.92 -10.83
C PRO A 49 11.66 8.36 -10.48
N ILE A 50 11.94 8.77 -9.26
CA ILE A 50 11.80 10.15 -8.81
C ILE A 50 13.12 10.89 -9.08
N SER A 51 13.11 11.76 -10.09
CA SER A 51 14.29 12.51 -10.54
C SER A 51 14.35 13.96 -10.05
N SER A 52 13.27 14.49 -9.45
CA SER A 52 13.27 15.86 -8.93
C SER A 52 14.03 15.93 -7.61
N THR A 53 15.07 16.75 -7.52
CA THR A 53 15.90 16.92 -6.31
C THR A 53 15.15 17.55 -5.14
N SER A 54 14.05 18.25 -5.40
CA SER A 54 13.16 18.80 -4.37
C SER A 54 12.20 17.77 -3.77
N HIS A 55 12.05 16.59 -4.39
CA HIS A 55 11.12 15.58 -3.93
C HIS A 55 11.74 14.80 -2.74
N PRO A 56 11.02 14.56 -1.63
CA PRO A 56 11.57 13.86 -0.47
C PRO A 56 12.09 12.44 -0.78
N ALA A 57 11.43 11.75 -1.72
CA ALA A 57 11.87 10.45 -2.24
C ALA A 57 12.83 10.54 -3.45
N TYR A 58 13.60 11.63 -3.60
CA TYR A 58 14.58 11.76 -4.68
C TYR A 58 15.54 10.56 -4.73
N GLY A 59 15.75 10.01 -5.93
CA GLY A 59 16.56 8.80 -6.15
C GLY A 59 15.84 7.48 -5.90
N GLN A 60 14.60 7.50 -5.40
CA GLN A 60 13.74 6.33 -5.26
C GLN A 60 12.76 6.21 -6.44
N TYR A 61 11.68 5.44 -6.25
CA TYR A 61 10.62 5.26 -7.22
C TYR A 61 9.28 5.77 -6.67
N GLY A 62 8.39 6.17 -7.57
CA GLY A 62 7.00 6.51 -7.26
C GLY A 62 6.02 5.76 -8.15
N LEU A 63 4.76 5.75 -7.74
CA LEU A 63 3.64 5.20 -8.51
C LEU A 63 2.89 6.32 -9.24
N PHE A 64 2.71 6.18 -10.54
CA PHE A 64 2.11 7.22 -11.39
C PHE A 64 0.90 6.70 -12.15
N ALA A 65 -0.06 7.57 -12.41
CA ALA A 65 -1.24 7.23 -13.20
C ALA A 65 -0.88 7.00 -14.69
N ALA A 66 -1.18 5.83 -15.24
CA ALA A 66 -0.92 5.50 -16.65
C ALA A 66 -1.97 6.11 -17.61
N LYS A 67 -3.14 6.46 -17.07
CA LYS A 67 -4.25 7.18 -17.73
C LYS A 67 -4.95 8.08 -16.70
N LYS A 68 -5.89 8.91 -17.15
CA LYS A 68 -6.75 9.68 -16.23
C LYS A 68 -7.55 8.73 -15.32
N ILE A 69 -7.56 9.02 -14.02
CA ILE A 69 -8.30 8.29 -12.99
C ILE A 69 -9.40 9.24 -12.46
N PRO A 70 -10.69 8.88 -12.58
CA PRO A 70 -11.77 9.69 -12.02
C PRO A 70 -11.68 9.81 -10.49
N PRO A 71 -12.36 10.79 -9.86
CA PRO A 71 -12.50 10.85 -8.41
C PRO A 71 -13.11 9.58 -7.83
N LYS A 72 -12.82 9.28 -6.55
CA LYS A 72 -13.44 8.18 -5.77
C LYS A 72 -13.41 6.82 -6.48
N THR A 73 -12.33 6.53 -7.19
CA THR A 73 -12.18 5.34 -8.03
C THR A 73 -11.14 4.42 -7.42
N HIS A 74 -11.42 3.12 -7.36
CA HIS A 74 -10.44 2.09 -7.03
C HIS A 74 -9.29 2.10 -8.04
N ILE A 75 -8.05 2.20 -7.53
CA ILE A 75 -6.84 2.25 -8.35
C ILE A 75 -6.18 0.87 -8.36
N ILE A 76 -5.88 0.35 -7.17
CA ILE A 76 -5.12 -0.89 -6.97
C ILE A 76 -5.30 -1.37 -5.53
N ASP A 77 -5.23 -2.69 -5.31
CA ASP A 77 -5.14 -3.28 -3.96
C ASP A 77 -3.71 -3.14 -3.42
N TYR A 78 -3.56 -2.87 -2.13
CA TYR A 78 -2.26 -2.93 -1.47
C TYR A 78 -1.97 -4.37 -1.07
N ILE A 79 -1.05 -5.02 -1.78
CA ILE A 79 -0.74 -6.45 -1.64
C ILE A 79 0.63 -6.63 -0.99
N GLY A 80 0.72 -7.59 -0.07
CA GLY A 80 1.95 -7.97 0.62
C GLY A 80 1.77 -9.29 1.37
N GLU A 81 2.62 -9.52 2.36
CA GLU A 81 2.47 -10.61 3.32
C GLU A 81 1.48 -10.20 4.43
N ILE A 82 0.41 -10.96 4.63
CA ILE A 82 -0.51 -10.77 5.75
C ILE A 82 0.07 -11.45 6.98
N HIS A 83 0.25 -10.72 8.07
CA HIS A 83 0.85 -11.21 9.31
C HIS A 83 0.09 -10.73 10.56
N CYS A 84 0.44 -11.33 11.70
CA CYS A 84 0.02 -10.89 13.04
C CYS A 84 1.21 -10.58 13.96
N ASP A 85 2.44 -10.62 13.42
CA ASP A 85 3.66 -10.27 14.16
C ASP A 85 3.87 -8.75 14.18
N ASP A 86 4.65 -8.26 15.15
CA ASP A 86 5.14 -6.89 15.13
C ASP A 86 6.25 -6.73 14.07
N ARG A 87 6.16 -5.67 13.25
CA ARG A 87 7.15 -5.32 12.20
C ARG A 87 7.66 -3.89 12.39
N PRO A 88 8.29 -3.55 13.53
CA PRO A 88 8.65 -2.15 13.85
C PRO A 88 9.61 -1.52 12.83
N ASP A 89 10.44 -2.34 12.18
CA ASP A 89 11.44 -1.90 11.20
C ASP A 89 10.90 -1.83 9.76
N SER A 90 9.62 -2.17 9.52
CA SER A 90 9.04 -2.08 8.18
C SER A 90 8.47 -0.70 7.89
N ASP A 91 8.93 -0.09 6.80
CA ASP A 91 8.31 1.10 6.20
C ASP A 91 7.08 0.76 5.35
N TYR A 92 6.79 -0.54 5.15
CA TYR A 92 5.79 -1.05 4.22
C TYR A 92 4.66 -1.84 4.91
N ASP A 93 4.56 -1.76 6.23
CA ASP A 93 3.51 -2.44 7.00
C ASP A 93 2.28 -1.53 7.22
N LEU A 94 1.12 -1.97 6.71
CA LEU A 94 -0.17 -1.32 6.89
C LEU A 94 -1.10 -2.17 7.77
N SER A 95 -1.70 -1.54 8.78
CA SER A 95 -2.75 -2.15 9.59
C SER A 95 -4.01 -2.42 8.75
N LEU A 96 -4.42 -3.69 8.65
CA LEU A 96 -5.64 -4.10 7.94
C LEU A 96 -6.82 -4.31 8.88
N TYR A 97 -6.59 -4.95 10.02
CA TYR A 97 -7.65 -5.31 10.97
C TYR A 97 -7.11 -5.31 12.39
N ARG A 98 -7.95 -4.85 13.33
CA ARG A 98 -7.67 -4.91 14.78
C ARG A 98 -8.86 -5.57 15.45
N GLY A 99 -8.66 -6.79 15.93
CA GLY A 99 -9.65 -7.56 16.66
C GLY A 99 -9.80 -7.08 18.10
N HIS A 100 -10.99 -7.30 18.66
CA HIS A 100 -11.26 -6.99 20.08
C HIS A 100 -10.51 -7.91 21.05
N ASP A 101 -10.05 -9.06 20.57
CA ASP A 101 -9.21 -10.04 21.27
C ASP A 101 -7.72 -9.66 21.29
N GLY A 102 -7.37 -8.49 20.75
CA GLY A 102 -5.99 -7.98 20.69
C GLY A 102 -5.21 -8.45 19.46
N VAL A 103 -5.80 -9.28 18.59
CA VAL A 103 -5.17 -9.69 17.32
C VAL A 103 -5.08 -8.48 16.39
N ASN A 104 -3.87 -8.10 16.00
CA ASN A 104 -3.63 -7.09 14.98
C ASN A 104 -3.15 -7.78 13.71
N VAL A 105 -3.75 -7.43 12.58
CA VAL A 105 -3.39 -7.97 11.28
C VAL A 105 -2.80 -6.84 10.44
N GLY A 106 -1.58 -7.06 9.97
CA GLY A 106 -0.86 -6.18 9.05
C GLY A 106 -0.78 -6.75 7.64
N ILE A 107 -0.44 -5.89 6.68
CA ILE A 107 0.00 -6.24 5.33
C ILE A 107 1.37 -5.60 5.12
N ASP A 108 2.42 -6.41 5.08
CA ASP A 108 3.80 -5.94 4.88
C ASP A 108 4.25 -6.16 3.43
N ALA A 109 4.55 -5.06 2.73
CA ALA A 109 5.07 -5.09 1.36
C ALA A 109 6.61 -4.91 1.26
N SER A 110 7.34 -5.14 2.35
CA SER A 110 8.80 -4.95 2.44
C SER A 110 9.57 -5.88 1.50
N LYS A 111 9.21 -7.17 1.45
CA LYS A 111 9.91 -8.23 0.70
C LYS A 111 9.12 -8.75 -0.52
N MET A 112 7.81 -8.51 -0.55
CA MET A 112 6.91 -8.98 -1.59
C MET A 112 5.75 -8.00 -1.77
N GLY A 113 5.03 -8.06 -2.90
CA GLY A 113 3.84 -7.25 -3.09
C GLY A 113 3.58 -6.92 -4.55
N ASN A 114 2.87 -5.82 -4.78
CA ASN A 114 2.58 -5.30 -6.12
C ASN A 114 2.97 -3.81 -6.25
N GLU A 115 2.55 -3.15 -7.33
CA GLU A 115 2.90 -1.76 -7.63
C GLU A 115 2.52 -0.76 -6.52
N ALA A 116 1.52 -1.06 -5.70
CA ALA A 116 1.03 -0.18 -4.64
C ALA A 116 2.11 0.17 -3.60
N ARG A 117 3.12 -0.68 -3.43
CA ARG A 117 4.25 -0.42 -2.53
C ARG A 117 5.09 0.81 -2.91
N PHE A 118 4.95 1.33 -4.14
CA PHE A 118 5.69 2.51 -4.62
C PHE A 118 4.94 3.83 -4.41
N ILE A 119 3.84 3.82 -3.68
CA ILE A 119 3.10 5.05 -3.38
C ILE A 119 3.85 5.84 -2.31
N ASN A 120 4.15 7.09 -2.61
CA ASN A 120 4.82 8.02 -1.70
C ASN A 120 3.84 8.82 -0.83
N ASP A 121 4.33 9.37 0.27
CA ASP A 121 3.59 10.36 1.06
C ASP A 121 3.54 11.70 0.31
N TYR A 122 2.40 12.39 0.39
CA TYR A 122 2.19 13.67 -0.27
C TYR A 122 3.03 14.83 0.29
N ARG A 123 3.47 14.76 1.55
CA ARG A 123 4.16 15.86 2.24
C ARG A 123 5.48 16.18 1.55
N GLY A 124 5.69 17.45 1.22
CA GLY A 124 6.85 17.91 0.47
C GLY A 124 6.73 17.78 -1.05
N VAL A 125 5.62 17.21 -1.56
CA VAL A 125 5.35 17.05 -2.99
C VAL A 125 4.18 17.92 -3.43
N THR A 126 3.04 17.81 -2.73
CA THR A 126 1.83 18.59 -2.98
C THR A 126 1.20 19.07 -1.67
N ALA A 127 0.21 19.96 -1.75
CA ALA A 127 -0.48 20.47 -0.55
C ALA A 127 -1.39 19.42 0.11
N LYS A 128 -1.90 18.44 -0.65
CA LYS A 128 -2.86 17.41 -0.18
C LYS A 128 -2.64 16.10 -0.95
N PRO A 129 -2.88 14.94 -0.32
CA PRO A 129 -2.85 13.67 -1.03
C PRO A 129 -3.96 13.62 -2.08
N ASN A 130 -3.70 12.94 -3.20
CA ASN A 130 -4.67 12.73 -4.27
C ASN A 130 -5.28 11.32 -4.25
N ALA A 131 -4.78 10.42 -3.40
CA ALA A 131 -5.33 9.10 -3.12
C ALA A 131 -5.37 8.81 -1.61
N ILE A 132 -6.10 7.76 -1.24
CA ILE A 132 -6.24 7.29 0.15
C ILE A 132 -6.09 5.77 0.22
N PHE A 133 -5.53 5.30 1.34
CA PHE A 133 -5.70 3.93 1.79
C PHE A 133 -7.10 3.78 2.40
N SER A 134 -7.77 2.66 2.09
CA SER A 134 -9.05 2.28 2.69
C SER A 134 -9.03 0.79 2.96
N ASP A 135 -9.22 0.38 4.20
CA ASP A 135 -9.69 -0.96 4.49
C ASP A 135 -11.13 -1.10 3.97
N THR A 136 -11.44 -2.23 3.36
CA THR A 136 -12.79 -2.54 2.88
C THR A 136 -13.05 -4.03 2.95
N LYS A 137 -14.33 -4.39 2.83
CA LYS A 137 -14.75 -5.76 2.60
C LYS A 137 -15.29 -5.86 1.17
N THR A 138 -14.79 -6.85 0.44
CA THR A 138 -15.38 -7.20 -0.85
C THR A 138 -16.82 -7.71 -0.64
N PRO A 139 -17.64 -7.80 -1.70
CA PRO A 139 -18.97 -8.40 -1.62
C PRO A 139 -18.97 -9.85 -1.08
N TRP A 140 -17.84 -10.55 -1.15
CA TRP A 140 -17.68 -11.90 -0.61
C TRP A 140 -17.17 -11.93 0.83
N GLY A 141 -16.97 -10.77 1.46
CA GLY A 141 -16.52 -10.65 2.84
C GLY A 141 -15.00 -10.66 3.02
N GLU A 142 -14.22 -10.83 1.93
CA GLU A 142 -12.77 -10.72 1.97
C GLU A 142 -12.35 -9.31 2.41
N MET A 143 -11.52 -9.22 3.44
CA MET A 143 -10.94 -7.97 3.92
C MET A 143 -9.71 -7.63 3.10
N CYS A 144 -9.66 -6.41 2.55
CA CYS A 144 -8.52 -5.93 1.79
C CYS A 144 -8.20 -4.48 2.11
N MET A 145 -6.93 -4.12 1.90
CA MET A 145 -6.49 -2.72 1.85
C MET A 145 -6.46 -2.29 0.40
N ILE A 146 -7.19 -1.22 0.07
CA ILE A 146 -7.24 -0.68 -1.29
C ILE A 146 -6.72 0.75 -1.34
N VAL A 147 -6.28 1.15 -2.53
CA VAL A 147 -5.94 2.53 -2.85
C VAL A 147 -7.02 3.10 -3.75
N CYS A 148 -7.66 4.19 -3.30
CA CYS A 148 -8.68 4.90 -4.07
C CYS A 148 -8.23 6.33 -4.36
N SER A 149 -8.58 6.85 -5.54
CA SER A 149 -8.46 8.29 -5.78
C SER A 149 -9.35 9.07 -4.82
N SER A 150 -8.88 10.26 -4.44
CA SER A 150 -9.58 11.17 -3.54
C SER A 150 -10.75 11.88 -4.24
N GLY A 151 -11.16 13.04 -3.72
CA GLY A 151 -12.29 13.81 -4.26
C GLY A 151 -12.02 14.48 -5.62
N GLN A 152 -10.79 14.46 -6.12
CA GLN A 152 -10.40 15.06 -7.41
C GLN A 152 -9.86 13.99 -8.36
N GLU A 153 -9.90 14.28 -9.66
CA GLU A 153 -9.29 13.40 -10.67
C GLU A 153 -7.76 13.41 -10.55
N ILE A 154 -7.15 12.28 -10.91
CA ILE A 154 -5.69 12.17 -11.09
C ILE A 154 -5.42 12.11 -12.60
N LYS A 155 -4.67 13.08 -13.12
CA LYS A 155 -4.36 13.14 -14.55
C LYS A 155 -3.32 12.09 -14.92
N LYS A 156 -3.31 11.70 -16.19
CA LYS A 156 -2.26 10.81 -16.72
C LYS A 156 -0.88 11.42 -16.43
N GLY A 157 0.00 10.63 -15.83
CA GLY A 157 1.37 11.00 -15.53
C GLY A 157 1.55 11.75 -14.20
N GLU A 158 0.48 12.06 -13.47
CA GLU A 158 0.59 12.54 -12.09
C GLU A 158 0.98 11.38 -11.15
N GLU A 159 1.74 11.73 -10.11
CA GLU A 159 2.09 10.79 -9.04
C GLU A 159 0.87 10.52 -8.16
N ILE A 160 0.71 9.28 -7.76
CA ILE A 160 -0.32 8.85 -6.81
C ILE A 160 0.29 8.96 -5.42
N LEU A 161 -0.27 9.85 -4.62
CA LEU A 161 0.24 10.25 -3.32
C LEU A 161 -0.84 10.08 -2.25
N VAL A 162 -0.46 9.44 -1.15
CA VAL A 162 -1.32 9.20 0.02
C VAL A 162 -0.76 9.91 1.24
N SER A 163 -1.45 9.83 2.37
CA SER A 163 -0.85 10.15 3.67
C SER A 163 -0.49 8.85 4.38
N TYR A 164 0.79 8.67 4.74
CA TYR A 164 1.25 7.57 5.59
C TYR A 164 0.70 7.67 7.02
N GLY A 165 0.30 8.87 7.43
CA GLY A 165 -0.36 9.12 8.69
C GLY A 165 0.59 9.62 9.79
N LYS A 166 0.01 10.28 10.80
CA LYS A 166 0.79 10.98 11.82
C LYS A 166 1.64 10.03 12.68
N ALA A 167 1.14 8.84 12.98
CA ALA A 167 1.85 7.85 13.79
C ALA A 167 3.13 7.37 13.09
N TRP A 168 3.05 7.09 11.79
CA TRP A 168 4.19 6.68 10.97
C TRP A 168 5.31 7.72 10.99
N TRP A 169 4.95 9.00 10.81
CA TRP A 169 5.92 10.11 10.86
C TRP A 169 6.51 10.32 12.24
N ARG A 170 5.70 10.26 13.31
CA ARG A 170 6.19 10.40 14.69
C ARG A 170 7.23 9.36 15.05
N ALA A 171 7.02 8.11 14.64
CA ALA A 171 7.97 7.01 14.89
C ALA A 171 9.34 7.22 14.21
N ARG A 172 9.43 8.10 13.20
CA ARG A 172 10.65 8.33 12.40
C ARG A 172 11.25 9.73 12.59
N SER A 173 10.54 10.62 13.28
CA SER A 173 11.05 11.94 13.67
C SER A 173 11.79 11.95 15.01
N SER A 174 11.69 10.88 15.81
CA SER A 174 12.27 10.78 17.15
C SER A 174 13.80 10.62 17.21
N ASP A 175 14.48 10.40 16.08
CA ASP A 175 15.95 10.33 16.01
C ASP A 175 16.65 11.71 15.97
N SER A 176 15.90 12.81 16.13
CA SER A 176 16.44 14.18 16.01
C SER A 176 16.75 14.87 17.36
N LEU A 177 16.68 14.17 18.50
CA LEU A 177 16.75 14.79 19.84
C LEU A 177 17.81 14.18 20.79
N ILE A 178 18.93 13.68 20.26
CA ILE A 178 20.15 13.49 21.07
C ILE A 178 21.35 14.11 20.35
N ALA A 179 21.45 15.44 20.45
CA ALA A 179 22.70 16.17 20.28
C ALA A 179 22.55 17.56 20.91
N VAL A 180 22.69 17.64 22.23
CA VAL A 180 23.21 18.81 22.95
C VAL A 180 24.07 18.32 24.10
#